data_AF-X1QHB3-F1
#
_entry.id   AF-X1QHB3-F1
#
_cell.length_a   1.000
_cell.length_b   1.000
_cell.length_c   1.000
_cell.angle_alpha   90.00
_cell.angle_beta   90.00
_cell.angle_gamma   90.00
#
_symmetry.space_group_name_H-M   'P 1'
#
loop_
_entity.id
_entity.type
_entity.pdbx_description
1 polymer ?
#
loop_
_entity_poly.entity_id
_entity_poly.type
_entity_poly.pdbx_seq_one_letter_code
_entity_poly.pdbx_strand_id
1 'polypeptide(L)'
;MFNYVPTIISSICLIILLVHLEYTTSSRKQLDLKDNYSHDLGNILQVISSAFELLEMKGRSESETSELGELLKDKLNEAAKQIREIREL
;
A
#
# COMPACT_ATOMS: atom_id res chain seq x y z
N MET A 1 -48.00 -10.35 -30.32
CA MET A 1 -47.55 -9.47 -29.22
C MET A 1 -46.15 -9.93 -28.84
N PHE A 2 -45.12 -9.08 -28.95
CA PHE A 2 -43.75 -9.49 -28.63
C PHE A 2 -43.60 -9.66 -27.11
N ASN A 3 -43.02 -10.78 -26.67
CA ASN A 3 -42.76 -11.04 -25.27
C ASN A 3 -41.39 -10.47 -24.87
N TYR A 4 -41.40 -9.33 -24.19
CA TYR A 4 -40.18 -8.60 -23.76
C TYR A 4 -39.63 -9.09 -22.41
N VAL A 5 -40.34 -9.97 -21.71
CA VAL A 5 -39.95 -10.48 -20.39
C VAL A 5 -38.53 -11.08 -20.39
N PRO A 6 -38.12 -11.91 -21.37
CA PRO A 6 -36.76 -12.47 -21.39
C PRO A 6 -35.67 -11.41 -21.53
N THR A 7 -35.93 -10.37 -22.35
CA THR A 7 -34.99 -9.25 -22.54
C THR A 7 -34.84 -8.43 -21.27
N ILE A 8 -35.95 -8.16 -20.57
CA ILE A 8 -35.94 -7.45 -19.29
C ILE A 8 -35.15 -8.25 -18.24
N ILE A 9 -35.42 -9.54 -18.09
CA ILE A 9 -34.69 -10.41 -17.16
C ILE A 9 -33.20 -10.44 -17.49
N SER A 10 -32.85 -10.61 -18.78
CA SER A 10 -31.45 -10.64 -19.23
C SER A 10 -30.73 -9.33 -18.92
N SER A 11 -31.38 -8.18 -19.12
CA SER A 11 -30.80 -6.87 -18.79
C SER A 11 -30.53 -6.70 -17.30
N ILE A 12 -31.43 -7.16 -16.43
CA ILE A 12 -31.24 -7.12 -14.98
C ILE A 12 -30.07 -8.04 -14.57
N CYS A 13 -30.02 -9.26 -15.11
CA CYS A 13 -28.90 -10.17 -14.85
C CYS A 13 -27.56 -9.59 -15.31
N LEU A 14 -27.53 -8.91 -16.46
CA LEU A 14 -26.32 -8.26 -16.96
C LEU A 14 -25.84 -7.14 -16.03
N ILE A 15 -26.75 -6.31 -15.53
CA ILE A 15 -26.41 -5.25 -14.56
C ILE A 15 -25.83 -5.85 -13.28
N ILE A 16 -26.46 -6.90 -12.73
CA ILE A 16 -25.97 -7.58 -11.53
C ILE A 16 -24.57 -8.16 -11.77
N LEU A 17 -24.33 -8.77 -12.93
CA LEU A 17 -23.03 -9.31 -13.31
C LEU A 17 -21.96 -8.21 -13.36
N LEU A 18 -22.26 -7.08 -13.98
CA LEU A 18 -21.33 -5.96 -14.10
C LEU A 18 -20.96 -5.38 -12.73
N VAL A 19 -21.96 -5.17 -11.86
CA VAL A 19 -21.73 -4.70 -10.48
C VAL A 19 -20.88 -5.71 -9.71
N HIS A 20 -21.15 -7.00 -9.83
CA HIS A 20 -20.37 -8.03 -9.16
C HIS A 20 -18.93 -8.07 -9.64
N LEU A 21 -18.71 -7.90 -10.95
CA LEU A 21 -17.39 -7.89 -11.56
C LEU A 21 -16.60 -6.66 -11.11
N GLU A 22 -17.20 -5.48 -11.12
CA GLU A 22 -16.61 -4.25 -10.61
C GLU A 22 -16.23 -4.38 -9.13
N TYR A 23 -17.14 -4.89 -8.30
CA TYR A 23 -16.87 -5.10 -6.89
C TYR A 23 -15.72 -6.09 -6.65
N THR A 24 -15.67 -7.18 -7.41
CA THR A 24 -14.62 -8.20 -7.32
C THR A 24 -13.26 -7.63 -7.74
N THR A 25 -13.22 -6.91 -8.86
CA THR A 25 -11.99 -6.27 -9.35
C THR A 25 -11.50 -5.19 -8.38
N SER A 26 -12.41 -4.36 -7.85
CA SER A 26 -12.08 -3.33 -6.86
C SER A 26 -11.52 -3.95 -5.59
N SER A 27 -12.18 -4.97 -5.04
CA SER A 27 -11.74 -5.68 -3.83
C SER A 27 -10.37 -6.33 -4.01
N ARG A 28 -10.11 -6.96 -5.16
CA ARG A 28 -8.78 -7.53 -5.46
C ARG A 28 -7.71 -6.44 -5.50
N LYS A 29 -7.99 -5.32 -6.17
CA LYS A 29 -7.03 -4.22 -6.27
C LYS A 29 -6.74 -3.58 -4.91
N GLN A 30 -7.73 -3.51 -4.02
CA GLN A 30 -7.52 -3.07 -2.64
C GLN A 30 -6.63 -4.04 -1.85
N LEU A 31 -6.79 -5.35 -2.03
CA LEU A 31 -5.91 -6.34 -1.40
C LEU A 31 -4.47 -6.22 -1.90
N ASP A 32 -4.27 -6.10 -3.22
CA ASP A 32 -2.94 -5.93 -3.81
C ASP A 32 -2.27 -4.64 -3.32
N LEU A 33 -3.01 -3.52 -3.26
CA LEU A 33 -2.50 -2.27 -2.71
C LEU A 33 -2.11 -2.44 -1.25
N LYS A 34 -2.97 -3.05 -0.43
CA LYS A 34 -2.68 -3.29 0.99
C LYS A 34 -1.42 -4.13 1.18
N ASP A 35 -1.24 -5.18 0.38
CA ASP A 35 -0.08 -6.05 0.47
C ASP A 35 1.21 -5.31 0.10
N ASN A 36 1.20 -4.55 -1.00
CA ASN A 36 2.34 -3.74 -1.43
C ASN A 36 2.72 -2.69 -0.38
N TYR A 37 1.74 -1.94 0.15
CA TYR A 37 2.00 -0.96 1.20
C TYR A 37 2.53 -1.61 2.48
N SER A 38 2.01 -2.76 2.87
CA SER A 38 2.51 -3.50 4.04
C SER A 38 3.95 -3.98 3.83
N HIS A 39 4.27 -4.43 2.62
CA HIS A 39 5.62 -4.87 2.27
C HIS A 39 6.62 -3.70 2.31
N ASP A 40 6.29 -2.60 1.64
CA ASP A 40 7.19 -1.44 1.55
C ASP A 40 7.40 -0.78 2.92
N LEU A 41 6.34 -0.64 3.72
CA LEU A 41 6.45 -0.11 5.07
C LEU A 41 7.31 -1.03 5.95
N GLY A 42 7.18 -2.35 5.78
CA GLY A 42 8.04 -3.34 6.44
C GLY A 42 9.51 -3.15 6.10
N ASN A 43 9.83 -2.95 4.81
CA ASN A 43 11.19 -2.69 4.36
C ASN A 43 11.75 -1.39 4.96
N ILE A 44 10.96 -0.31 4.97
CA ILE A 44 11.38 0.97 5.55
C ILE A 44 11.66 0.82 7.05
N LEU A 45 10.78 0.15 7.79
CA LEU A 45 10.96 -0.12 9.22
C LEU A 45 12.21 -0.96 9.49
N GLN A 46 12.48 -1.98 8.68
CA GLN A 46 13.68 -2.79 8.81
C GLN A 46 14.96 -1.95 8.63
N VAL A 47 15.00 -1.09 7.61
CA VAL A 47 16.15 -0.19 7.39
C VAL A 47 16.33 0.78 8.55
N ILE A 48 15.24 1.36 9.08
CA ILE A 48 15.26 2.23 10.25
C ILE A 48 15.82 1.49 11.47
N SER A 49 15.31 0.30 11.78
CA SER A 49 15.78 -0.52 12.90
C SER A 49 17.27 -0.87 12.77
N SER A 50 17.71 -1.33 11.60
CA SER A 50 19.12 -1.63 11.37
C SER A 50 20.02 -0.40 11.48
N ALA A 51 19.56 0.76 10.99
CA ALA A 51 20.31 2.02 11.12
C ALA A 51 20.44 2.45 12.59
N PHE A 52 19.39 2.27 13.39
CA PHE A 52 19.42 2.54 14.84
C PHE A 52 20.34 1.58 15.59
N GLU A 53 20.26 0.27 15.34
CA GLU A 53 21.16 -0.71 15.95
C GLU A 53 22.63 -0.39 15.66
N LEU A 54 22.92 0.00 14.41
CA LEU A 54 24.24 0.43 14.00
C LEU A 54 24.66 1.71 14.75
N LEU A 55 23.77 2.68 14.95
CA LEU A 55 24.07 3.91 15.71
C LEU A 55 24.36 3.66 17.19
N GLU A 56 23.74 2.64 17.80
CA GLU A 56 23.98 2.27 19.20
C GLU A 56 25.33 1.56 19.43
N MET A 57 26.01 1.09 18.38
CA MET A 57 27.34 0.49 18.49
C MET A 57 28.40 1.55 18.85
N LYS A 58 29.02 1.41 20.04
CA LYS A 58 30.10 2.31 20.50
C LYS A 58 31.33 2.25 19.57
N GLY A 59 31.84 3.41 19.19
CA GLY A 59 33.14 3.56 18.50
C GLY A 59 33.10 4.23 17.12
N ARG A 60 31.99 4.86 16.74
CA ARG A 60 31.84 5.51 15.43
C ARG A 60 32.35 6.93 15.36
N SER A 61 32.79 7.28 14.16
CA SER A 61 33.14 8.64 13.77
C SER A 61 31.88 9.53 13.74
N GLU A 62 32.02 10.80 14.11
CA GLU A 62 30.96 11.81 14.03
C GLU A 62 30.37 11.90 12.61
N SER A 63 31.19 11.65 11.58
CA SER A 63 30.78 11.58 10.17
C SER A 63 29.83 10.41 9.88
N GLU A 64 30.13 9.21 10.40
CA GLU A 64 29.30 8.01 10.17
C GLU A 64 27.96 8.13 10.89
N THR A 65 27.98 8.69 12.10
CA THR A 65 26.76 8.99 12.87
C THR A 65 25.88 9.99 12.13
N SER A 66 26.47 11.01 11.50
CA SER A 66 25.73 12.01 10.71
C SER A 66 25.09 11.40 9.46
N GLU A 67 25.82 10.59 8.69
CA GLU A 67 25.30 9.93 7.48
C GLU A 67 24.15 8.97 7.79
N LEU A 68 24.25 8.19 8.88
CA LEU A 68 23.17 7.32 9.35
C LEU A 68 21.95 8.09 9.86
N GLY A 69 22.17 9.23 10.52
CA GLY A 69 21.09 10.13 10.92
C GLY A 69 20.34 10.71 9.72
N GLU A 70 21.05 11.05 8.65
CA GLU A 70 20.46 11.53 7.40
C GLU A 70 19.68 10.42 6.68
N LEU A 71 20.25 9.21 6.58
CA LEU A 71 19.57 8.02 6.05
C LEU A 71 18.27 7.72 6.82
N LEU A 72 18.31 7.80 8.15
CA LEU A 72 17.14 7.60 9.02
C LEU A 72 16.05 8.63 8.75
N LYS A 73 16.44 9.90 8.62
CA LYS A 73 15.51 10.99 8.32
C LYS A 73 14.84 10.78 6.96
N ASP A 74 15.59 10.36 5.95
CA ASP A 74 15.06 10.07 4.62
C ASP A 74 14.09 8.89 4.64
N LYS A 75 14.43 7.80 5.34
CA LYS A 75 13.54 6.64 5.48
C LYS A 75 12.29 6.94 6.30
N LEU A 76 12.38 7.77 7.34
CA LEU A 76 11.22 8.26 8.07
C LEU A 76 10.31 9.13 7.19
N ASN A 77 10.87 9.98 6.33
CA ASN A 77 10.10 10.76 5.37
C ASN A 77 9.41 9.87 4.32
N GLU A 78 10.08 8.83 3.83
CA GLU A 78 9.48 7.82 2.94
C GLU A 78 8.31 7.10 3.63
N ALA A 79 8.47 6.66 4.88
CA ALA A 79 7.38 6.05 5.65
C ALA A 79 6.21 7.01 5.85
N ALA A 80 6.48 8.27 6.22
CA ALA A 80 5.45 9.28 6.41
C ALA A 80 4.68 9.57 5.12
N LYS A 81 5.37 9.58 3.97
CA LYS A 81 4.74 9.72 2.65
C LYS A 81 3.85 8.51 2.33
N GLN A 82 4.33 7.29 2.54
CA GLN A 82 3.53 6.09 2.30
C GLN A 82 2.29 6.03 3.19
N ILE A 83 2.41 6.37 4.47
CA ILE A 83 1.27 6.44 5.40
C ILE A 83 0.24 7.46 4.91
N ARG A 84 0.69 8.59 4.37
CA ARG A 84 -0.20 9.61 3.80
C ARG A 84 -0.92 9.09 2.55
N GLU A 85 -0.21 8.42 1.65
CA GLU A 85 -0.80 7.81 0.45
C GLU A 85 -1.84 6.74 0.80
N ILE A 86 -1.56 5.90 1.83
CA ILE A 86 -2.54 4.93 2.35
C ILE A 86 -3.79 5.60 2.89
N ARG A 87 -3.65 6.78 3.54
CA ARG A 87 -4.79 7.51 4.13
C ARG A 87 -5.65 8.20 3.08
N GLU A 88 -5.10 8.51 1.92
CA GLU A 88 -5.80 9.14 0.79
C GLU A 88 -6.49 8.11 -0.14
N LEU A 89 -6.28 6.79 0.09
CA LEU A 89 -6.94 5.67 -0.58
C LEU A 89 -8.26 5.26 0.08
#